data_AF-A0A3C0NKK5-F1
#
_entry.id   AF-A0A3C0NKK5-F1
#
_cell.length_a   1.000
_cell.length_b   1.000
_cell.length_c   1.000
_cell.angle_alpha   90.00
_cell.angle_beta   90.00
_cell.angle_gamma   90.00
#
_symmetry.space_group_name_H-M   'P 1'
#
loop_
_entity.id
_entity.type
_entity.pdbx_description
1 polymer ?
#
loop_
_entity_poly.entity_id
_entity_poly.type
_entity_poly.pdbx_seq_one_letter_code
_entity_poly.pdbx_strand_id
1 'polypeptide(L)' 'MEQEQQVGLSLEQEFKQKAFEEQIKPISLEQAKVLLSDLHKHLLLREAYIKNFIKQSLLSDFSPE' A
#
# COMPACT_ATOMS: atom_id res chain seq x y z
N MET A 1 5.14 14.33 -24.38
CA MET A 1 3.97 13.77 -23.69
C MET A 1 4.45 12.53 -22.96
N GLU A 2 4.82 12.68 -21.69
CA GLU A 2 5.22 11.55 -20.85
C GLU A 2 3.94 10.76 -20.56
N GLN A 3 3.82 9.58 -21.15
CA GLN A 3 2.78 8.64 -20.75
C GLN A 3 3.11 8.23 -19.32
N GLU A 4 2.24 8.57 -18.38
CA GLU A 4 2.25 8.02 -17.02
C GLU A 4 2.31 6.49 -17.16
N GLN A 5 3.49 5.90 -16.97
CA GLN A 5 3.62 4.46 -16.91
C GLN A 5 2.79 4.01 -15.71
N GLN A 6 1.63 3.43 -15.97
CA GLN A 6 0.95 2.63 -14.97
C GLN A 6 1.96 1.62 -14.47
N VAL A 7 2.41 1.80 -13.22
CA VAL A 7 3.26 0.83 -12.55
C VAL A 7 2.40 -0.40 -12.35
N GLY A 8 2.49 -1.33 -13.30
CA GLY A 8 1.83 -2.62 -13.21
C GLY A 8 2.31 -3.39 -11.98
N LEU A 9 1.51 -4.34 -11.53
CA LEU A 9 1.92 -5.25 -10.47
C LEU A 9 3.05 -6.16 -10.98
N SER A 10 4.00 -6.50 -10.10
CA SER A 10 4.92 -7.60 -10.37
C SER A 10 4.19 -8.94 -10.30
N LEU A 11 4.74 -9.99 -10.90
CA LEU A 11 4.16 -11.34 -10.86
C LEU A 11 3.95 -11.83 -9.41
N GLU A 12 4.89 -11.52 -8.51
CA GLU A 12 4.77 -11.85 -7.09
C GLU A 12 3.63 -11.09 -6.40
N GLN A 13 3.39 -9.84 -6.81
CA GLN A 13 2.28 -9.05 -6.30
C GLN A 13 0.94 -9.58 -6.81
N GLU A 14 0.84 -9.96 -8.08
CA GLU A 14 -0.34 -10.61 -8.65
C GLU A 14 -0.63 -11.96 -7.96
N PHE A 15 0.42 -12.78 -7.73
CA PHE A 15 0.30 -14.03 -6.99
C PHE A 15 -0.23 -13.80 -5.57
N LYS A 16 0.31 -12.80 -4.85
CA LYS A 16 -0.18 -12.43 -3.52
C LYS A 16 -1.62 -11.96 -3.53
N GLN A 17 -2.02 -11.20 -4.55
CA GLN A 17 -3.41 -10.76 -4.72
C GLN A 17 -4.34 -11.96 -4.88
N LYS A 18 -3.97 -12.94 -5.72
CA LYS A 18 -4.73 -14.17 -5.90
C LYS A 18 -4.79 -15.04 -4.64
N ALA A 19 -3.68 -15.18 -3.92
CA ALA A 19 -3.66 -15.89 -2.66
C ALA A 19 -4.57 -15.23 -1.61
N PHE A 20 -4.58 -13.90 -1.55
CA PHE A 20 -5.45 -13.15 -0.64
C PHE A 20 -6.94 -13.33 -1.02
N GLU A 21 -7.27 -13.34 -2.32
CA GLU A 21 -8.63 -13.63 -2.80
C GLU A 21 -9.16 -14.98 -2.28
N GLU A 22 -8.34 -16.03 -2.32
CA GLU A 22 -8.73 -17.35 -1.79
C GLU A 22 -8.89 -17.34 -0.26
N GLN A 23 -8.06 -16.57 0.46
CA GLN A 23 -8.12 -16.45 1.92
C GLN A 23 -9.36 -15.71 2.42
N ILE A 24 -9.89 -14.76 1.65
CA ILE A 24 -11.08 -13.98 2.04
C ILE A 24 -12.38 -14.69 1.71
N LYS A 25 -12.43 -15.63 0.75
CA LYS A 25 -13.65 -16.36 0.38
C LYS A 25 -14.39 -17.01 1.57
N PRO A 26 -13.72 -17.69 2.52
CA PRO A 26 -14.41 -18.34 3.62
C PRO A 26 -14.76 -17.42 4.80
N ILE A 27 -14.41 -16.13 4.78
CA ILE A 27 -14.62 -15.26 5.95
C ILE A 27 -16.09 -14.80 6.02
N SER A 28 -16.62 -14.72 7.24
CA SER A 28 -17.95 -14.16 7.50
C SER A 28 -18.00 -12.65 7.29
N LEU A 29 -19.20 -12.09 7.15
CA LEU A 29 -19.40 -10.64 7.03
C LEU A 29 -18.78 -9.85 8.19
N GLU A 30 -18.91 -10.36 9.42
CA GLU A 30 -18.36 -9.67 10.59
C GLU A 30 -16.82 -9.66 10.58
N GLN A 31 -16.21 -10.80 10.23
CA GLN A 31 -14.76 -10.90 10.05
C GLN A 31 -14.28 -10.00 8.91
N ALA A 32 -15.03 -9.90 7.80
CA ALA A 32 -14.71 -9.02 6.69
C ALA A 32 -14.72 -7.54 7.10
N LYS A 33 -15.68 -7.11 7.91
CA LYS A 33 -15.76 -5.73 8.43
C LYS A 33 -14.57 -5.39 9.32
N VAL A 34 -14.21 -6.30 10.24
CA VAL A 34 -13.04 -6.13 11.11
C VAL A 34 -11.77 -6.04 10.27
N LEU A 35 -11.58 -6.98 9.34
CA LEU A 35 -10.44 -7.00 8.44
C LEU A 35 -10.33 -5.71 7.61
N LEU A 36 -11.45 -5.22 7.06
CA LEU A 36 -11.47 -4.00 6.27
C LEU A 36 -11.07 -2.77 7.08
N SER A 37 -11.57 -2.67 8.32
CA SER A 37 -11.20 -1.59 9.25
C SER A 37 -9.70 -1.58 9.54
N ASP A 38 -9.12 -2.76 9.80
CA ASP A 38 -7.70 -2.89 10.10
C ASP A 38 -6.81 -2.62 8.88
N LEU A 39 -7.20 -3.12 7.70
CA LEU A 39 -6.53 -2.78 6.44
C LEU A 39 -6.53 -1.27 6.17
N HIS A 40 -7.66 -0.60 6.42
CA HIS A 40 -7.74 0.85 6.24
C HIS A 40 -6.79 1.60 7.17
N LYS A 41 -6.72 1.21 8.45
CA LYS A 41 -5.76 1.80 9.41
C LYS A 41 -4.31 1.59 8.94
N HIS A 42 -3.98 0.40 8.46
CA HIS A 42 -2.64 0.11 7.93
C HIS A 42 -2.32 0.94 6.68
N LEU A 43 -3.29 1.18 5.80
CA LEU A 43 -3.10 2.04 4.63
C LEU A 43 -2.82 3.48 5.03
N LEU A 44 -3.57 4.04 5.99
CA LEU A 44 -3.33 5.39 6.51
C LEU A 44 -1.94 5.51 7.15
N LEU A 45 -1.53 4.52 7.94
CA LEU A 45 -0.19 4.50 8.54
C LEU A 45 0.91 4.45 7.47
N ARG A 46 0.74 3.58 6.46
CA ARG A 46 1.68 3.45 5.34
C ARG A 46 1.78 4.75 4.54
N GLU A 47 0.65 5.40 4.28
CA GLU A 47 0.60 6.69 3.60
C GLU A 47 1.33 7.77 4.39
N ALA A 48 1.06 7.89 5.70
CA ALA A 48 1.73 8.85 6.57
C ALA A 48 3.25 8.59 6.62
N TYR A 49 3.66 7.33 6.70
CA TYR A 49 5.07 6.94 6.66
C TYR A 49 5.73 7.34 5.35
N ILE A 50 5.14 6.98 4.20
CA ILE A 50 5.69 7.32 2.89
C ILE A 50 5.78 8.83 2.70
N LYS A 51 4.73 9.58 3.09
CA LYS A 51 4.73 11.05 3.04
C LYS A 51 5.86 11.64 3.88
N ASN A 52 6.07 11.14 5.09
CA ASN A 52 7.15 11.60 5.95
C ASN A 52 8.53 11.23 5.39
N PHE A 53 8.69 10.00 4.90
CA PHE A 53 9.91 9.52 4.28
C PHE A 53 10.32 10.38 3.07
N ILE A 54 9.38 10.65 2.15
CA ILE A 54 9.63 11.51 0.98
C ILE A 54 9.97 12.94 1.42
N LYS A 55 9.25 13.51 2.40
CA LYS A 55 9.58 14.84 2.94
C LYS A 55 11.00 14.88 3.49
N GLN A 56 11.40 13.87 4.25
CA GLN A 56 12.74 13.78 4.81
C GLN A 56 13.80 13.61 3.72
N SER A 57 13.58 12.72 2.73
CA SER A 57 14.54 12.51 1.64
C SER A 57 14.73 13.79 0.82
N LEU A 58 13.63 14.47 0.49
CA LEU A 58 13.70 15.73 -0.25
C LEU A 58 14.39 16.81 0.58
N LEU A 59 14.06 16.95 1.87
CA LEU A 59 14.70 17.95 2.74
C LEU A 59 16.17 17.65 3.03
N SER A 60 16.58 16.38 3.08
CA SER A 60 17.99 16.00 3.23
C SER A 60 18.81 16.34 2.00
N ASP A 61 18.22 16.30 0.80
CA ASP A 61 18.88 16.68 -0.44
C ASP A 61 19.09 18.21 -0.58
N PHE A 62 18.41 19.02 0.24
CA PHE A 62 18.52 20.49 0.26
C PHE A 62 19.32 21.06 1.45
N SER A 63 20.00 20.23 2.25
CA SER A 63 20.93 20.75 3.26
C SER A 63 22.25 21.11 2.57
N PRO A 64 22.62 22.40 2.43
CA PRO A 64 23.99 22.73 2.10
C PRO A 64 24.86 22.35 3.30
N GLU A 65 26.03 21.75 3.04
CA GLU A 65 27.09 21.67 4.06
C GLU A 65 27.52 23.07 4.53
#